data_AF-A0A5K1AVN1-F1
#
_entry.id   AF-A0A5K1AVN1-F1
#
_cell.length_a   1.000
_cell.length_b   1.000
_cell.length_c   1.000
_cell.angle_alpha   90.00
_cell.angle_beta   90.00
_cell.angle_gamma   90.00
#
_symmetry.space_group_name_H-M   'P 1'
#
loop_
_entity.id
_entity.type
_entity.pdbx_description
1 polymer ?
#
loop_
_entity_poly.entity_id
_entity_poly.type
_entity_poly.pdbx_seq_one_letter_code
_entity_poly.pdbx_strand_id
1 'polypeptide(L)'
;IPCKYVSPLEGLSAYTSIVYEAGCLTALCPPSSFQSGSAVKAASAADATVLIMGADQSVEAETRDRINLTLPGQQQRLIVEVAKASKGPVVLVIMSGGPFDISFAKASDKISSILWVGYPGEKGGTAIADVIFGRYNP
;
A
#
# COMPACT_ATOMS: atom_id res chain seq x y z
N ILE A 1 -1.58 -9.00 -22.10
CA ILE A 1 -1.56 -9.46 -20.69
C ILE A 1 -0.20 -10.09 -20.45
N PRO A 2 0.60 -9.64 -19.46
CA PRO A 2 1.90 -10.21 -19.20
C PRO A 2 1.79 -11.68 -18.81
N CYS A 3 2.73 -12.51 -19.27
CA CYS A 3 2.69 -13.96 -19.05
C CYS A 3 2.87 -14.36 -17.58
N LYS A 4 3.55 -13.51 -16.79
CA LYS A 4 3.74 -13.63 -15.34
C LYS A 4 3.87 -12.22 -14.76
N TYR A 5 3.38 -12.01 -13.54
CA TYR A 5 3.63 -10.80 -12.77
C TYR A 5 4.16 -11.17 -11.38
N VAL A 6 4.86 -10.25 -10.74
CA VAL A 6 5.31 -10.36 -9.36
C VAL A 6 4.53 -9.35 -8.53
N SER A 7 3.69 -9.84 -7.63
CA SER A 7 2.99 -9.00 -6.66
C SER A 7 3.97 -8.39 -5.65
N PRO A 8 3.61 -7.25 -5.01
CA PRO A 8 4.41 -6.70 -3.91
C PRO A 8 4.64 -7.73 -2.79
N LEU A 9 3.66 -8.59 -2.50
CA LEU A 9 3.80 -9.68 -1.52
C LEU A 9 4.91 -10.65 -1.93
N GLU A 10 4.87 -11.19 -3.15
CA GLU A 10 5.89 -12.10 -3.65
C GLU A 10 7.28 -11.46 -3.70
N GLY A 11 7.35 -10.18 -4.09
CA GLY A 11 8.60 -9.41 -4.12
C GLY A 11 9.23 -9.27 -2.73
N LEU A 12 8.44 -8.88 -1.73
CA LEU A 12 8.90 -8.71 -0.35
C LEU A 12 9.25 -10.06 0.31
N SER A 13 8.47 -11.11 0.03
CA SER A 13 8.73 -12.47 0.54
C SER A 13 10.04 -13.08 0.06
N ALA A 14 10.63 -12.57 -1.04
CA ALA A 14 11.95 -12.99 -1.49
C ALA A 14 13.09 -12.50 -0.57
N TYR A 15 12.84 -11.46 0.24
CA TYR A 15 13.85 -10.85 1.12
C TYR A 15 13.70 -11.25 2.59
N THR A 16 12.48 -11.48 3.06
CA THR A 16 12.22 -11.77 4.48
C THR A 16 10.92 -12.54 4.67
N SER A 17 10.71 -13.04 5.89
CA SER A 17 9.43 -13.64 6.29
C SER A 17 8.36 -12.55 6.40
N ILE A 18 7.22 -12.78 5.73
CA ILE A 18 6.12 -11.81 5.67
C ILE A 18 4.87 -12.41 6.31
N VAL A 19 4.19 -11.60 7.12
CA VAL A 19 2.79 -11.82 7.49
C VAL A 19 1.95 -10.87 6.65
N TYR A 20 1.05 -11.44 5.85
CA TYR A 20 0.12 -10.68 5.02
C TYR A 20 -1.24 -10.65 5.67
N GLU A 21 -1.83 -9.45 5.76
CA GLU A 21 -3.18 -9.23 6.23
C GLU A 21 -3.90 -8.30 5.27
N ALA A 22 -5.07 -8.73 4.78
CA ALA A 22 -5.91 -7.89 3.96
C ALA A 22 -6.62 -6.87 4.84
N GLY A 23 -6.24 -5.60 4.75
CA GLY A 23 -6.93 -4.52 5.46
C GLY A 23 -8.21 -4.04 4.76
N CYS A 24 -8.20 -4.07 3.43
CA CYS A 24 -9.36 -3.83 2.56
C CYS A 24 -9.41 -4.94 1.50
N LEU A 25 -10.58 -5.51 1.23
CA LEU A 25 -10.71 -6.57 0.22
C LEU A 25 -10.67 -6.05 -1.22
N THR A 26 -10.94 -4.77 -1.45
CA THR A 26 -10.95 -4.13 -2.78
C THR A 26 -10.32 -2.74 -2.74
N ALA A 27 -9.86 -2.24 -3.88
CA ALA A 27 -9.29 -0.89 -3.99
C ALA A 27 -10.30 0.20 -3.61
N LEU A 28 -11.60 0.03 -3.90
CA LEU A 28 -12.64 0.97 -3.48
C LEU A 28 -12.79 1.07 -1.95
N CYS A 29 -12.37 0.04 -1.22
CA CYS A 29 -12.48 -0.11 0.23
C CYS A 29 -13.78 0.44 0.86
N PRO A 30 -14.98 0.01 0.41
CA PRO A 30 -16.22 0.36 1.08
C PRO A 30 -16.24 -0.17 2.53
N PRO A 31 -17.12 0.36 3.42
CA PRO A 31 -17.21 -0.08 4.80
C PRO A 31 -17.38 -1.61 4.98
N SER A 32 -18.05 -2.28 4.04
CA SER A 32 -18.23 -3.74 4.05
C SER A 32 -16.96 -4.55 3.79
N SER A 33 -15.94 -3.93 3.18
CA SER A 33 -14.65 -4.56 2.85
C SER A 33 -13.53 -4.20 3.82
N PHE A 34 -13.81 -3.31 4.78
CA PHE A 34 -12.82 -2.76 5.70
C PHE A 34 -12.61 -3.70 6.89
N GLN A 35 -11.37 -4.15 7.09
CA GLN A 35 -10.96 -5.10 8.10
C GLN A 35 -9.59 -4.72 8.69
N SER A 36 -9.56 -3.77 9.62
CA SER A 36 -8.29 -3.33 10.20
C SER A 36 -7.75 -4.20 11.34
N GLY A 37 -8.59 -5.00 12.01
CA GLY A 37 -8.23 -5.69 13.25
C GLY A 37 -7.03 -6.64 13.13
N SER A 38 -6.99 -7.48 12.09
CA SER A 38 -5.87 -8.40 11.89
C SER A 38 -4.61 -7.67 11.42
N ALA A 39 -4.74 -6.69 10.51
CA ALA A 39 -3.63 -5.84 10.07
C ALA A 39 -2.99 -5.05 11.21
N VAL A 40 -3.81 -4.46 12.10
CA VAL A 40 -3.36 -3.76 13.31
C VAL A 40 -2.60 -4.71 14.24
N LYS A 41 -3.13 -5.92 14.46
CA LYS A 41 -2.46 -6.93 15.29
C LYS A 41 -1.11 -7.34 14.68
N ALA A 42 -1.06 -7.62 13.38
CA ALA A 42 0.17 -7.98 12.69
C ALA A 42 1.23 -6.86 12.78
N ALA A 43 0.83 -5.61 12.54
CA ALA A 43 1.73 -4.46 12.59
C ALA A 43 2.32 -4.20 13.98
N SER A 44 1.56 -4.48 15.05
CA SER A 44 2.07 -4.38 16.43
C SER A 44 3.12 -5.43 16.79
N ALA A 45 3.18 -6.54 16.05
CA ALA A 45 4.14 -7.62 16.25
C ALA A 45 5.32 -7.59 15.27
N ALA A 46 5.19 -6.86 14.16
CA ALA A 46 6.20 -6.80 13.10
C ALA A 46 7.31 -5.77 13.37
N ASP A 47 8.52 -6.06 12.91
CA ASP A 47 9.67 -5.15 13.02
C ASP A 47 9.60 -3.97 12.06
N ALA A 48 8.84 -4.10 10.96
CA ALA A 48 8.52 -3.03 10.01
C ALA A 48 7.17 -3.34 9.34
N THR A 49 6.46 -2.31 8.90
CA THR A 49 5.16 -2.45 8.24
C THR A 49 5.18 -1.81 6.86
N VAL A 50 4.75 -2.54 5.82
CA VAL A 50 4.59 -2.02 4.47
C VAL A 50 3.11 -1.99 4.12
N LEU A 51 2.57 -0.79 3.87
CA LEU A 51 1.18 -0.57 3.50
C LEU A 51 1.09 -0.34 1.98
N ILE A 52 0.39 -1.23 1.27
CA ILE A 52 0.14 -1.09 -0.17
C ILE A 52 -1.28 -0.54 -0.37
N MET A 53 -1.38 0.67 -0.92
CA MET A 53 -2.63 1.46 -1.05
C MET A 53 -2.72 2.06 -2.45
N GLY A 54 -3.87 2.61 -2.81
CA GLY A 54 -4.06 3.35 -4.06
C GLY A 54 -5.32 2.94 -4.82
N ALA A 55 -5.18 2.73 -6.12
CA ALA A 55 -6.29 2.56 -7.05
C ALA A 55 -6.06 1.42 -8.05
N ASP A 56 -7.17 0.96 -8.62
CA ASP A 56 -7.20 0.10 -9.81
C ASP A 56 -8.27 0.63 -10.79
N GLN A 57 -8.57 -0.16 -11.83
CA GLN A 57 -9.57 0.21 -12.85
C GLN A 57 -11.01 0.36 -12.32
N SER A 58 -11.30 -0.06 -11.09
CA SER A 58 -12.59 0.23 -10.45
C SER A 58 -12.69 1.68 -9.97
N VAL A 59 -11.56 2.35 -9.77
CA VAL A 59 -11.46 3.73 -9.26
C VAL A 59 -11.17 4.73 -10.38
N GLU A 60 -10.25 4.41 -11.28
CA GLU A 60 -9.83 5.27 -12.39
C GLU A 60 -9.69 4.46 -13.67
N ALA A 61 -10.41 4.84 -14.72
CA ALA A 61 -10.37 4.18 -16.01
C ALA A 61 -10.80 5.13 -17.12
N GLU A 62 -10.62 4.71 -18.38
CA GLU A 62 -11.24 5.40 -19.51
C GLU A 62 -12.75 5.50 -19.27
N THR A 63 -13.35 6.67 -19.53
CA THR A 63 -14.76 7.01 -19.24
C THR A 63 -15.13 7.03 -17.76
N ARG A 64 -14.17 6.88 -16.84
CA ARG A 64 -14.36 6.92 -15.39
C ARG A 64 -13.36 7.87 -14.75
N ASP A 65 -13.76 9.13 -14.70
CA ASP A 65 -13.04 10.15 -13.94
C ASP A 65 -13.25 9.95 -12.43
N ARG A 66 -12.22 10.26 -11.65
CA ARG A 66 -12.32 10.34 -10.20
C ARG A 66 -13.05 11.61 -9.80
N ILE A 67 -13.83 11.54 -8.74
CA ILE A 67 -14.59 12.68 -8.20
C ILE A 67 -13.78 13.53 -7.21
N ASN A 68 -12.65 13.02 -6.71
CA ASN A 68 -11.74 13.70 -5.80
C ASN A 68 -10.34 13.05 -5.83
N LEU A 69 -9.41 13.63 -5.09
CA LEU A 69 -8.03 13.14 -4.96
C LEU A 69 -7.76 12.43 -3.62
N THR A 70 -8.79 12.12 -2.82
CA THR A 70 -8.59 11.37 -1.57
C THR A 70 -8.44 9.88 -1.85
N LEU A 71 -7.70 9.16 -1.01
CA LEU A 71 -7.60 7.70 -1.15
C LEU A 71 -9.00 7.06 -1.07
N PRO A 72 -9.29 6.02 -1.88
CA PRO A 72 -10.64 5.47 -1.94
C PRO A 72 -11.12 4.86 -0.62
N GLY A 73 -12.39 5.10 -0.29
CA GLY A 73 -13.08 4.46 0.81
C GLY A 73 -12.37 4.61 2.16
N GLN A 74 -12.15 3.49 2.84
CA GLN A 74 -11.56 3.46 4.19
C GLN A 74 -10.03 3.30 4.19
N GLN A 75 -9.34 3.42 3.04
CA GLN A 75 -7.89 3.24 2.99
C GLN A 75 -7.14 4.24 3.89
N GLN A 76 -7.53 5.52 3.90
CA GLN A 76 -6.91 6.51 4.79
C GLN A 76 -7.06 6.11 6.27
N ARG A 77 -8.24 5.63 6.66
CA ARG A 77 -8.50 5.14 8.03
C ARG A 77 -7.63 3.93 8.35
N LEU A 78 -7.52 2.97 7.43
CA LEU A 78 -6.68 1.79 7.58
C LEU A 78 -5.22 2.18 7.82
N ILE A 79 -4.69 3.12 7.03
CA ILE A 79 -3.31 3.60 7.16
C ILE A 79 -3.09 4.20 8.55
N VAL A 80 -4.00 5.06 9.02
CA VAL A 80 -3.88 5.70 10.34
C VAL A 80 -3.95 4.67 11.47
N GLU A 81 -4.90 3.72 11.42
CA GLU A 81 -5.05 2.70 12.46
C GLU A 81 -3.83 1.77 12.53
N VAL A 82 -3.34 1.30 11.38
CA VAL A 82 -2.16 0.43 11.31
C VAL A 82 -0.89 1.17 11.70
N ALA A 83 -0.69 2.39 11.21
CA ALA A 83 0.51 3.18 11.55
C ALA A 83 0.59 3.50 13.04
N LYS A 84 -0.55 3.79 13.68
CA LYS A 84 -0.62 4.01 15.13
C LYS A 84 -0.21 2.78 15.95
N ALA A 85 -0.57 1.58 15.48
CA ALA A 85 -0.28 0.33 16.17
C ALA A 85 1.10 -0.26 15.84
N SER A 86 1.73 0.23 14.77
CA SER A 86 3.02 -0.29 14.28
C SER A 86 4.12 -0.09 15.31
N LYS A 87 4.87 -1.16 15.59
CA LYS A 87 6.05 -1.11 16.48
C LYS A 87 7.25 -0.46 15.80
N GLY A 88 7.46 -0.79 14.53
CA GLY A 88 8.58 -0.32 13.72
C GLY A 88 8.21 0.75 12.69
N PRO A 89 9.13 1.06 11.75
CA PRO A 89 8.88 2.03 10.69
C PRO A 89 7.74 1.55 9.76
N VAL A 90 6.97 2.52 9.27
CA VAL A 90 5.88 2.28 8.32
C VAL A 90 6.26 2.86 6.96
N VAL A 91 6.25 2.01 5.94
CA VAL A 91 6.44 2.39 4.54
C VAL A 91 5.09 2.36 3.84
N LEU A 92 4.63 3.52 3.37
CA LEU A 92 3.41 3.64 2.58
C LEU A 92 3.74 3.60 1.09
N VAL A 93 3.22 2.61 0.37
CA VAL A 93 3.35 2.48 -1.08
C VAL A 93 2.00 2.82 -1.73
N ILE A 94 2.00 3.79 -2.64
CA ILE A 94 0.84 4.22 -3.41
C ILE A 94 0.97 3.68 -4.84
N MET A 95 0.10 2.75 -5.19
CA MET A 95 -0.08 2.20 -6.54
C MET A 95 -1.27 2.88 -7.21
N SER A 96 -1.02 3.80 -8.12
CA SER A 96 -2.07 4.53 -8.84
C SER A 96 -1.50 5.20 -10.09
N GLY A 97 -2.34 5.41 -11.10
CA GLY A 97 -2.02 6.23 -12.27
C GLY A 97 -2.09 7.72 -11.93
N GLY A 98 -3.18 8.17 -11.32
CA GLY A 98 -3.34 9.56 -10.88
C GLY A 98 -2.80 9.84 -9.47
N PRO A 99 -2.53 11.11 -9.11
CA PRO A 99 -2.09 11.48 -7.78
C PRO A 99 -3.20 11.32 -6.75
N PHE A 100 -2.83 11.08 -5.50
CA PHE A 100 -3.71 11.11 -4.32
C PHE A 100 -3.16 12.10 -3.29
N ASP A 101 -4.06 12.75 -2.53
CA ASP A 101 -3.72 13.57 -1.39
C ASP A 101 -3.22 12.67 -0.24
N ILE A 102 -1.92 12.82 0.05
CA ILE A 102 -1.20 12.10 1.10
C ILE A 102 -0.81 13.03 2.27
N SER A 103 -1.43 14.21 2.38
CA SER A 103 -1.07 15.20 3.42
C SER A 103 -1.21 14.64 4.83
N PHE A 104 -2.22 13.80 5.07
CA PHE A 104 -2.40 13.09 6.36
C PHE A 104 -1.23 12.16 6.67
N ALA A 105 -0.66 11.51 5.64
CA ALA A 105 0.45 10.58 5.82
C ALA A 105 1.77 11.33 6.04
N LYS A 106 2.00 12.42 5.30
CA LYS A 106 3.15 13.30 5.47
C LYS A 106 3.21 13.96 6.85
N ALA A 107 2.05 14.24 7.44
CA ALA A 107 1.95 14.83 8.78
C ALA A 107 2.12 13.82 9.91
N SER A 108 2.15 12.51 9.62
CA SER A 108 2.30 11.47 10.63
C SER A 108 3.78 11.17 10.91
N ASP A 109 4.16 11.22 12.18
CA ASP A 109 5.48 10.82 12.66
C ASP A 109 5.73 9.30 12.56
N LYS A 110 4.66 8.51 12.45
CA LYS A 110 4.72 7.04 12.31
C LYS A 110 5.04 6.57 10.90
N ILE A 111 4.73 7.37 9.89
CA ILE A 111 4.97 7.01 8.49
C ILE A 111 6.37 7.49 8.10
N SER A 112 7.30 6.54 8.10
CA SER A 112 8.73 6.81 7.88
C SER A 112 9.07 7.06 6.41
N SER A 113 8.27 6.54 5.47
CA SER A 113 8.53 6.68 4.04
C SER A 113 7.25 6.56 3.23
N ILE A 114 7.21 7.27 2.09
CA ILE A 114 6.10 7.22 1.13
C ILE A 114 6.69 7.00 -0.27
N LEU A 115 6.26 5.95 -0.96
CA LEU A 115 6.67 5.59 -2.32
C LEU A 115 5.45 5.67 -3.25
N TRP A 116 5.52 6.44 -4.33
CA TRP A 116 4.54 6.36 -5.42
C TRP A 116 5.15 5.58 -6.58
N VAL A 117 4.44 4.55 -7.06
CA VAL A 117 5.01 3.57 -7.99
C VAL A 117 4.21 3.43 -9.28
N GLY A 118 3.24 4.31 -9.52
CA GLY A 118 2.42 4.21 -10.72
C GLY A 118 1.60 2.91 -10.77
N TYR A 119 1.44 2.39 -11.98
CA TYR A 119 1.14 0.98 -12.23
C TYR A 119 2.44 0.26 -12.65
N PRO A 120 3.14 -0.42 -11.73
CA PRO A 120 4.56 -0.74 -11.88
C PRO A 120 4.88 -1.93 -12.81
N GLY A 121 3.91 -2.36 -13.62
CA GLY A 121 4.08 -3.43 -14.60
C GLY A 121 4.36 -4.82 -14.01
N GLU A 122 4.85 -5.73 -14.86
CA GLU A 122 5.00 -7.16 -14.53
C GLU A 122 6.05 -7.47 -13.45
N LYS A 123 7.08 -6.64 -13.31
CA LYS A 123 8.14 -6.78 -12.30
C LYS A 123 7.99 -5.80 -11.15
N GLY A 124 6.82 -5.17 -11.02
CA GLY A 124 6.59 -4.11 -10.04
C GLY A 124 6.85 -4.55 -8.61
N GLY A 125 6.43 -5.75 -8.22
CA GLY A 125 6.71 -6.28 -6.88
C GLY A 125 8.20 -6.42 -6.58
N THR A 126 9.00 -6.87 -7.56
CA THR A 126 10.46 -6.95 -7.44
C THR A 126 11.07 -5.55 -7.31
N ALA A 127 10.67 -4.60 -8.15
CA ALA A 127 11.18 -3.23 -8.10
C ALA A 127 10.87 -2.54 -6.76
N ILE A 128 9.65 -2.71 -6.23
CA ILE A 128 9.26 -2.20 -4.91
C ILE A 128 10.16 -2.79 -3.81
N ALA A 129 10.37 -4.10 -3.82
CA ALA A 129 11.21 -4.77 -2.84
C ALA A 129 12.68 -4.33 -2.95
N ASP A 130 13.23 -4.25 -4.16
CA ASP A 130 14.62 -3.84 -4.40
C ASP A 130 14.90 -2.43 -3.87
N VAL A 131 13.95 -1.50 -4.02
CA VAL A 131 14.06 -0.14 -3.46
C VAL A 131 13.94 -0.16 -1.92
N ILE A 132 12.94 -0.86 -1.36
CA ILE A 132 12.74 -0.92 0.10
C ILE A 132 13.95 -1.53 0.82
N PHE A 133 14.59 -2.54 0.22
CA PHE A 133 15.76 -3.21 0.78
C PHE A 133 17.10 -2.65 0.30
N GLY A 134 17.09 -1.52 -0.44
CA GLY A 134 18.31 -0.81 -0.84
C GLY A 134 19.20 -1.55 -1.86
N ARG A 135 18.63 -2.49 -2.63
CA ARG A 135 19.30 -3.07 -3.81
C ARG A 135 19.30 -2.11 -5.00
N TYR A 136 18.38 -1.17 -5.02
CA TYR A 136 18.31 -0.11 -6.01
C TYR A 136 18.00 1.24 -5.35
N ASN A 137 18.64 2.30 -5.82
CA ASN A 137 18.38 3.67 -5.34
C ASN A 137 17.28 4.31 -6.19
N PRO A 138 16.17 4.77 -5.58
CA PRO A 138 15.06 5.37 -6.30
C PRO A 138 15.42 6.70 -6.99
#